data_AF-A0ABD3NFT0-F1
#
_entry.id   AF-A0ABD3NFT0-F1
#
_cell.length_a   1.000
_cell.length_b   1.000
_cell.length_c   1.000
_cell.angle_alpha   90.00
_cell.angle_beta   90.00
_cell.angle_gamma   90.00
#
_symmetry.space_group_name_H-M   'P 1'
#
loop_
_entity.id
_entity.type
_entity.pdbx_description
1 polymer ?
#
loop_
_entity_poly.entity_id
_entity_poly.type
_entity_poly.pdbx_seq_one_letter_code
_entity_poly.pdbx_strand_id
1 'polypeptide(L)'
;MALRMIGDKVMGLVANQYKAALGTQLATYGLRYEDLLIEENREVQEALELADPAVQTARTRRIKRAIDLSYKKKSMKDYAPDQDNDMFKKEIYVDIEKIRQRDQEYAQLNAHNKM
;
A
#
# COMPACT_ATOMS: atom_id res chain seq x y z
N MET A 1 -3.33 -21.01 23.53
CA MET A 1 -2.73 -21.48 22.26
C MET A 1 -3.81 -21.85 21.22
N ALA A 2 -4.67 -22.85 21.48
CA ALA A 2 -5.70 -23.29 20.52
C ALA A 2 -6.75 -22.20 20.16
N LEU A 3 -7.24 -21.44 21.14
CA LEU A 3 -8.17 -20.32 20.88
C LEU A 3 -7.56 -19.22 19.99
N ARG A 4 -6.28 -18.90 20.19
CA ARG A 4 -5.53 -17.95 19.36
C ARG A 4 -5.38 -18.48 17.94
N MET A 5 -5.02 -19.76 17.79
CA MET A 5 -4.86 -20.40 16.48
C MET A 5 -6.18 -20.49 15.69
N ILE A 6 -7.31 -20.75 16.36
CA ILE A 6 -8.64 -20.74 15.72
C ILE A 6 -9.02 -19.31 15.32
N GLY A 7 -8.79 -18.33 16.20
CA GLY A 7 -9.00 -16.91 15.89
C GLY A 7 -8.17 -16.45 14.69
N ASP A 8 -6.89 -16.80 14.65
CA ASP A 8 -5.97 -16.46 13.55
C ASP A 8 -6.43 -17.08 12.22
N LYS A 9 -6.93 -18.33 12.24
CA LYS A 9 -7.48 -18.98 11.04
C LYS A 9 -8.75 -18.29 10.53
N VAL A 10 -9.69 -17.95 11.41
CA VAL A 10 -10.91 -17.24 11.05
C VAL A 10 -10.56 -15.86 10.49
N MET A 11 -9.66 -15.13 11.14
CA MET A 11 -9.20 -13.83 10.62
C MET A 11 -8.50 -13.96 9.27
N GLY A 12 -7.70 -14.99 9.06
CA GLY A 12 -7.07 -15.26 7.77
C GLY A 12 -8.09 -15.43 6.63
N LEU A 13 -9.19 -16.15 6.88
CA LEU A 13 -10.26 -16.31 5.89
C LEU A 13 -10.95 -14.99 5.55
N VAL A 14 -11.29 -14.19 6.57
CA VAL A 14 -11.92 -12.87 6.38
C VAL A 14 -10.97 -11.92 5.64
N ALA A 15 -9.69 -11.92 6.01
CA ALA A 15 -8.67 -11.10 5.37
C ALA A 15 -8.48 -11.46 3.88
N ASN A 16 -8.50 -12.75 3.55
CA ASN A 16 -8.42 -13.20 2.15
C ASN A 16 -9.63 -12.76 1.33
N GLN A 17 -10.83 -12.85 1.89
CA GLN A 17 -12.05 -12.37 1.22
C GLN A 17 -11.99 -10.85 0.99
N TYR A 18 -11.56 -10.08 2.00
CA TYR A 18 -11.35 -8.65 1.88
C TYR A 18 -10.31 -8.32 0.81
N LYS A 19 -9.16 -9.02 0.81
CA LYS A 19 -8.09 -8.84 -0.17
C LYS A 19 -8.59 -9.08 -1.60
N ALA A 20 -9.42 -10.10 -1.81
CA ALA A 20 -10.00 -10.39 -3.14
C ALA A 20 -10.95 -9.28 -3.61
N ALA A 21 -11.83 -8.81 -2.73
CA ALA A 21 -12.74 -7.71 -3.02
C ALA A 21 -11.98 -6.41 -3.33
N LEU A 22 -11.00 -6.06 -2.49
CA LEU A 22 -10.16 -4.88 -2.68
C LEU A 22 -9.33 -4.99 -3.96
N GLY A 23 -8.76 -6.16 -4.26
CA GLY A 23 -8.04 -6.41 -5.50
C GLY A 23 -8.89 -6.11 -6.72
N THR A 24 -10.15 -6.55 -6.71
CA THR A 24 -11.09 -6.27 -7.82
C THR A 24 -11.33 -4.76 -8.00
N GLN A 25 -11.44 -4.02 -6.90
CA GLN A 25 -11.61 -2.55 -6.93
C GLN A 25 -10.34 -1.84 -7.42
N LEU A 26 -9.16 -2.25 -6.94
CA LEU A 26 -7.87 -1.74 -7.40
C LEU A 26 -7.65 -1.99 -8.89
N ALA A 27 -7.98 -3.19 -9.36
CA ALA A 27 -7.88 -3.56 -10.77
C ALA A 27 -8.78 -2.70 -11.67
N THR A 28 -9.97 -2.30 -11.19
CA THR A 28 -10.88 -1.40 -11.90
C THR A 28 -10.22 -0.07 -12.26
N TYR A 29 -9.34 0.45 -11.40
CA TYR A 29 -8.64 1.72 -11.63
C TYR A 29 -7.18 1.56 -12.05
N GLY A 30 -6.67 0.32 -12.08
CA GLY A 30 -5.26 0.03 -12.32
C GLY A 30 -4.33 0.61 -11.26
N LEU A 31 -4.79 0.65 -10.00
CA LEU A 31 -4.03 1.07 -8.83
C LEU A 31 -3.33 -0.12 -8.16
N ARG A 32 -2.26 0.16 -7.42
CA ARG A 32 -1.69 -0.76 -6.44
C ARG A 32 -2.12 -0.37 -5.03
N TYR A 33 -2.05 -1.32 -4.11
CA TYR A 33 -2.40 -1.09 -2.71
C TYR A 33 -1.53 0.01 -2.07
N GLU A 34 -0.23 0.05 -2.39
CA GLU A 34 0.67 1.10 -1.90
C GLU A 34 0.31 2.51 -2.39
N ASP A 35 -0.41 2.62 -3.51
CA ASP A 35 -0.85 3.92 -4.03
C ASP A 35 -1.96 4.52 -3.12
N LEU A 36 -2.59 3.72 -2.24
CA LEU A 36 -3.59 4.16 -1.27
C LEU A 36 -2.99 4.65 0.06
N LEU A 37 -1.68 4.51 0.25
CA LEU A 37 -1.02 4.95 1.49
C LEU A 37 -1.07 6.48 1.58
N ILE A 38 -1.44 6.98 2.76
CA ILE A 38 -1.56 8.41 3.07
C ILE A 38 -0.16 9.01 3.06
N GLU A 39 0.07 9.98 2.17
CA GLU A 39 1.37 10.61 1.96
C GLU A 39 1.77 11.51 3.14
N GLU A 40 0.79 12.04 3.89
CA GLU A 40 1.00 12.86 5.08
C GLU A 40 1.57 12.06 6.26
N ASN A 41 1.58 10.72 6.18
CA ASN A 41 2.31 9.91 7.15
C ASN A 41 3.82 10.04 6.89
N ARG A 42 4.56 10.49 7.91
CA ARG A 42 6.00 10.77 7.82
C ARG A 42 6.80 9.62 7.21
N GLU A 43 6.54 8.38 7.63
CA GLU A 43 7.28 7.21 7.15
C GLU A 43 6.98 6.89 5.67
N VAL A 44 5.75 7.17 5.22
CA VAL A 44 5.35 7.00 3.82
C VAL A 44 6.00 8.09 2.97
N GLN A 45 5.96 9.33 3.43
CA GLN A 45 6.60 10.47 2.76
C GLN A 45 8.10 10.21 2.57
N GLU A 46 8.81 9.88 3.65
CA GLU A 46 10.24 9.62 3.60
C GLU A 46 10.57 8.42 2.70
N ALA A 47 9.79 7.33 2.77
CA ALA A 47 9.97 6.19 1.86
C ALA A 47 9.77 6.56 0.39
N LEU A 48 8.81 7.44 0.08
CA LEU A 48 8.56 7.92 -1.28
C LEU A 48 9.68 8.84 -1.78
N GLU A 49 10.21 9.71 -0.92
CA GLU A 49 11.34 10.59 -1.23
C GLU A 49 12.62 9.80 -1.55
N LEU A 50 12.83 8.69 -0.84
CA LEU A 50 13.98 7.79 -1.03
C LEU A 50 13.78 6.75 -2.14
N ALA A 51 12.55 6.57 -2.63
CA ALA A 51 12.25 5.57 -3.66
C ALA A 51 12.92 5.91 -4.99
N ASP A 52 13.23 4.88 -5.78
CA ASP A 52 13.77 5.03 -7.14
C ASP A 52 12.86 5.96 -7.98
N PRO A 53 13.42 6.93 -8.73
CA PRO A 53 12.66 7.81 -9.60
C PRO A 53 11.68 7.09 -10.54
N ALA A 54 12.01 5.87 -10.99
CA ALA A 54 11.13 5.04 -11.81
C ALA A 54 9.88 4.60 -11.05
N VAL A 55 10.00 4.25 -9.75
CA VAL A 55 8.89 3.90 -8.87
C VAL A 55 7.98 5.12 -8.65
N GLN A 56 8.56 6.28 -8.35
CA GLN A 56 7.80 7.52 -8.15
C GLN A 56 7.02 7.92 -9.42
N THR A 57 7.67 7.84 -10.57
CA THR A 57 7.06 8.12 -11.87
C THR A 57 5.93 7.14 -12.18
N ALA A 58 6.14 5.84 -11.95
CA ALA A 58 5.14 4.82 -12.17
C ALA A 58 3.91 5.01 -11.26
N ARG A 59 4.13 5.29 -9.96
CA ARG A 59 3.07 5.62 -8.99
C ARG A 59 2.27 6.83 -9.44
N THR A 60 2.94 7.91 -9.81
CA THR A 60 2.29 9.14 -10.30
C THR A 60 1.41 8.87 -11.53
N ARG A 61 1.89 8.05 -12.48
CA ARG A 61 1.10 7.67 -13.66
C ARG A 61 -0.14 6.85 -13.29
N ARG A 62 -0.02 5.89 -12.36
CA ARG A 62 -1.16 5.10 -11.87
C ARG A 62 -2.23 5.97 -11.22
N ILE A 63 -1.81 6.89 -10.33
CA ILE A 63 -2.73 7.80 -9.63
C ILE A 63 -3.44 8.73 -10.62
N LYS A 64 -2.71 9.38 -11.53
CA LYS A 64 -3.31 10.23 -12.57
C LYS A 64 -4.32 9.48 -13.43
N ARG A 65 -3.99 8.26 -13.83
CA ARG A 65 -4.89 7.38 -14.59
C ARG A 65 -6.14 7.01 -13.79
N ALA A 66 -6.00 6.65 -12.52
CA ALA A 66 -7.13 6.32 -11.67
C ALA A 66 -8.10 7.49 -11.49
N ILE A 67 -7.56 8.71 -11.33
CA ILE A 67 -8.35 9.94 -11.27
C ILE A 67 -9.12 10.15 -12.58
N ASP A 68 -8.45 10.01 -13.72
CA ASP A 68 -9.05 10.14 -15.05
C ASP A 68 -10.18 9.12 -15.28
N LEU A 69 -9.93 7.84 -14.96
CA LEU A 69 -10.92 6.77 -15.05
C LEU A 69 -12.13 7.01 -14.13
N SER A 70 -11.88 7.45 -12.89
CA SER A 70 -12.92 7.79 -11.92
C SER A 70 -13.80 8.96 -12.38
N TYR A 71 -13.19 9.97 -12.97
CA TYR A 71 -13.89 11.11 -13.56
C TYR A 71 -14.74 10.67 -14.76
N LYS A 72 -14.17 9.85 -15.65
CA LYS A 72 -14.84 9.34 -16.86
C LYS A 72 -15.88 8.25 -16.58
N LYS A 73 -15.96 7.73 -15.34
CA LYS A 73 -16.79 6.56 -14.99
C LYS A 73 -16.49 5.35 -15.89
N LYS A 74 -15.21 5.13 -16.17
CA LYS A 74 -14.70 4.03 -17.00
C LYS A 74 -13.80 3.12 -16.19
N SER A 75 -13.71 1.87 -16.62
CA SER A 75 -12.81 0.89 -16.02
C SER A 75 -11.49 0.81 -16.79
N MET A 76 -10.42 0.38 -16.13
CA MET A 76 -9.15 0.07 -16.78
C MET A 76 -9.31 -1.00 -17.87
N LYS A 77 -10.22 -1.96 -17.65
CA LYS A 77 -10.50 -3.04 -18.61
C LYS A 77 -11.12 -2.53 -19.91
N ASP A 78 -11.76 -1.36 -19.89
CA ASP A 78 -12.34 -0.74 -21.09
C ASP A 78 -11.25 -0.29 -22.08
N TYR A 79 -10.02 -0.08 -21.59
CA TYR A 79 -8.89 0.42 -22.37
C TYR A 79 -7.73 -0.58 -22.51
N ALA A 80 -7.50 -1.37 -21.47
CA ALA A 80 -6.40 -2.34 -21.41
C ALA A 80 -6.88 -3.63 -20.71
N PRO A 81 -7.68 -4.47 -21.40
CA PRO A 81 -8.29 -5.65 -20.82
C PRO A 81 -7.27 -6.71 -20.38
N ASP A 82 -6.13 -6.81 -21.09
CA ASP A 82 -5.09 -7.82 -20.86
C ASP A 82 -3.94 -7.32 -19.97
N GLN A 83 -4.09 -6.15 -19.35
CA GLN A 83 -3.03 -5.61 -18.50
C GLN A 83 -2.93 -6.39 -17.19
N ASP A 84 -1.87 -7.19 -17.06
CA ASP A 84 -1.51 -7.80 -15.78
C ASP A 84 -1.06 -6.72 -14.79
N ASN A 85 -1.72 -6.67 -13.63
CA ASN A 85 -1.43 -5.73 -12.57
C ASN A 85 -1.25 -6.49 -11.27
N ASP A 86 0.00 -6.58 -10.80
CA ASP A 86 0.24 -6.97 -9.43
C ASP A 86 -0.20 -5.85 -8.47
N MET A 87 -1.45 -5.97 -8.01
CA MET A 87 -2.13 -5.00 -7.13
C MET A 87 -1.49 -4.92 -5.75
N PHE A 88 -0.81 -5.97 -5.30
CA PHE A 88 -0.24 -6.08 -3.96
C PHE A 88 1.29 -6.15 -3.98
N LYS A 89 1.91 -5.75 -5.11
CA LYS A 89 3.36 -5.57 -5.21
C LYS A 89 3.82 -4.58 -4.14
N LYS A 90 4.84 -4.97 -3.39
CA LYS A 90 5.50 -4.12 -2.40
C LYS A 90 6.73 -3.47 -3.03
N GLU A 91 6.66 -2.18 -3.34
CA GLU A 91 7.78 -1.39 -3.85
C GLU A 91 8.40 -0.52 -2.76
N ILE A 92 7.57 0.10 -1.91
CA ILE A 92 8.03 1.02 -0.85
C ILE A 92 7.77 0.49 0.56
N TYR A 93 6.90 -0.51 0.73
CA TYR A 93 6.50 -0.99 2.06
C TYR A 93 7.68 -1.49 2.90
N VAL A 94 8.68 -2.11 2.25
CA VAL A 94 9.89 -2.58 2.93
C VAL A 94 10.67 -1.42 3.54
N ASP A 95 10.73 -0.28 2.86
CA ASP A 95 11.44 0.89 3.36
C ASP A 95 10.64 1.64 4.43
N ILE A 96 9.30 1.67 4.30
CA ILE A 96 8.41 2.16 5.37
C ILE A 96 8.63 1.38 6.67
N GLU A 97 8.74 0.05 6.61
CA GLU A 97 9.01 -0.78 7.80
C GLU A 97 10.38 -0.48 8.42
N LYS A 98 11.42 -0.30 7.60
CA LYS A 98 12.76 0.08 8.09
C LYS A 98 12.75 1.44 8.77
N ILE A 99 12.09 2.43 8.17
CA ILE A 99 11.96 3.79 8.71
C ILE A 99 11.23 3.74 10.05
N ARG A 100 10.11 3.00 10.12
CA ARG A 100 9.36 2.82 11.37
C ARG A 100 10.18 2.16 12.46
N GLN A 101 10.97 1.14 12.15
CA GLN A 101 11.85 0.47 13.12
C GLN A 101 12.93 1.42 13.64
N ARG A 102 13.59 2.15 12.73
CA ARG A 102 14.57 3.18 13.08
C ARG A 102 13.96 4.24 14.01
N ASP A 103 12.76 4.72 13.70
CA ASP A 103 12.09 5.73 14.50
C ASP A 103 11.70 5.23 15.90
N GLN A 104 11.28 3.97 16.00
CA GLN A 104 11.02 3.30 17.28
C GLN A 104 12.31 3.17 18.11
N GLU A 105 13.43 2.82 17.48
CA GLU A 105 14.74 2.75 18.14
C GLU A 105 15.15 4.13 18.68
N TYR A 106 15.07 5.18 17.85
CA TYR A 106 15.36 6.55 18.29
C TYR A 106 14.45 7.01 19.44
N ALA A 107 13.17 6.64 19.42
CA ALA A 107 12.23 6.97 20.48
C ALA A 107 12.59 6.26 21.80
N GLN A 108 13.03 5.00 21.74
CA GLN A 108 13.46 4.23 22.91
C GLN A 108 14.77 4.79 23.49
N LEU A 109 15.75 5.10 22.63
CA LEU A 109 17.01 5.69 23.06
C LEU A 109 16.80 7.05 23.75
N ASN A 110 15.89 7.88 23.23
CA ASN A 110 15.59 9.20 23.77
C ASN A 110 14.52 9.20 24.87
N ALA A 111 14.04 8.04 25.31
CA ALA A 111 12.97 7.96 26.31
C ALA A 111 13.36 8.63 27.65
N HIS A 112 14.65 8.62 27.98
CA HIS A 112 15.19 9.26 29.18
C HIS A 112 15.16 10.80 29.14
N ASN A 113 15.11 11.41 27.96
CA ASN A 113 15.08 12.88 27.78
C ASN A 113 13.67 13.48 27.91
N LYS A 114 12.65 12.66 28.16
CA LYS A 114 11.25 13.07 28.33
C LYS A 114 10.73 12.96 29.77
N MET A 115 11.59 12.61 30.73
CA MET A 115 11.32 12.74 32.17
C MET A 115 11.69 14.14 32.65
#